data_AF-A0A382KML7-F1
#
_entry.id   AF-A0A382KML7-F1
#
_cell.length_a   1.000
_cell.length_b   1.000
_cell.length_c   1.000
_cell.angle_alpha   90.00
_cell.angle_beta   90.00
_cell.angle_gamma   90.00
#
_symmetry.space_group_name_H-M   'P 1'
#
loop_
_entity.id
_entity.type
_entity.pdbx_description
1 polymer ?
#
loop_
_entity_poly.entity_id
_entity_poly.type
_entity_poly.pdbx_seq_one_letter_code
_entity_poly.pdbx_strand_id
1 'polypeptide(L)'
;MTKNVEHALKELAEPVNIYINEPIAKRFVAVLKNTFITPNQVTYLSVLVGFASGYSFSQGSWASSVTGGLLLELTLILDCVDGQLARAKNMASYWGRLIDGIAGYFAYLAVIYG
;
A
#
# COMPACT_ATOMS: atom_id res chain seq x y z
N MET A 1 7.12 -3.63 -29.65
CA MET A 1 6.08 -4.26 -28.81
C MET A 1 6.30 -3.93 -27.33
N THR A 2 7.51 -4.07 -26.79
CA THR A 2 7.86 -3.71 -25.39
C THR A 2 7.68 -2.23 -25.03
N LYS A 3 8.08 -1.28 -25.90
CA LYS A 3 7.90 0.17 -25.64
C LYS A 3 6.43 0.60 -25.51
N ASN A 4 5.52 -0.02 -26.26
CA ASN A 4 4.09 0.31 -26.19
C ASN A 4 3.47 -0.22 -24.88
N VAL A 5 3.93 -1.38 -24.41
CA VAL A 5 3.49 -1.94 -23.12
C VAL A 5 4.02 -1.11 -21.96
N GLU A 6 5.30 -0.70 -21.97
CA GLU A 6 5.84 0.19 -20.93
C GLU A 6 5.12 1.55 -20.89
N HIS A 7 4.76 2.09 -22.06
CA HIS A 7 4.00 3.35 -22.12
C HIS A 7 2.61 3.20 -21.53
N ALA A 8 1.88 2.14 -21.90
CA ALA A 8 0.57 1.82 -21.33
C ALA A 8 0.64 1.56 -19.83
N LEU A 9 1.67 0.84 -19.34
CA LEU A 9 1.87 0.60 -17.91
C LEU A 9 2.14 1.89 -17.13
N LYS A 10 2.83 2.87 -17.74
CA LYS A 10 3.02 4.19 -17.16
C LYS A 10 1.75 5.04 -17.14
N GLU A 11 0.89 4.90 -18.14
CA GLU A 11 -0.41 5.59 -18.15
C GLU A 11 -1.40 4.99 -17.14
N LEU A 12 -1.32 3.68 -16.89
CA LEU A 12 -2.11 3.00 -15.86
C LEU A 12 -1.59 3.25 -14.44
N ALA A 13 -0.32 3.63 -14.31
CA ALA A 13 0.29 3.88 -13.01
C ALA A 13 -0.16 5.25 -12.48
N GLU A 14 -0.75 5.24 -11.29
CA GLU A 14 -1.25 6.45 -10.67
C GLU A 14 -0.10 7.45 -10.43
N PRO A 15 -0.25 8.72 -10.84
CA PRO A 15 0.80 9.73 -10.65
C PRO A 15 1.21 9.87 -9.18
N VAL A 16 0.24 9.84 -8.27
CA VAL A 16 0.47 9.88 -6.81
C VAL A 16 1.41 8.73 -6.40
N ASN A 17 1.15 7.52 -6.90
CA ASN A 17 1.96 6.37 -6.59
C ASN A 17 3.41 6.53 -7.05
N ILE A 18 3.62 7.00 -8.28
CA ILE A 18 4.96 7.17 -8.88
C ILE A 18 5.74 8.29 -8.17
N TYR A 19 5.10 9.43 -7.91
CA TYR A 19 5.78 10.63 -7.45
C TYR A 19 5.85 10.77 -5.93
N ILE A 20 4.96 10.11 -5.18
CA ILE A 20 4.85 10.24 -3.73
C ILE A 20 5.12 8.91 -3.05
N ASN A 21 4.29 7.89 -3.31
CA ASN A 21 4.33 6.65 -2.53
C ASN A 21 5.60 5.83 -2.78
N GLU A 22 6.00 5.67 -4.03
CA GLU A 22 7.20 4.92 -4.39
C GLU A 22 8.50 5.52 -3.79
N PRO A 23 8.77 6.84 -3.92
CA PRO A 23 9.94 7.46 -3.30
C PRO A 23 9.97 7.33 -1.78
N ILE A 24 8.82 7.50 -1.11
CA ILE A 24 8.71 7.35 0.33
C ILE A 24 8.97 5.89 0.71
N ALA A 25 8.34 4.95 0.02
CA ALA A 25 8.52 3.51 0.25
C ALA A 25 9.99 3.09 0.07
N LYS A 26 10.69 3.59 -0.96
CA LYS A 26 12.12 3.32 -1.18
C LYS A 26 12.96 3.74 0.04
N ARG A 27 12.61 4.84 0.70
CA ARG A 27 13.31 5.30 1.91
C ARG A 27 13.08 4.36 3.08
N PHE A 28 11.85 3.91 3.30
CA PHE A 28 11.54 2.90 4.32
C PHE A 28 12.25 1.58 4.05
N VAL A 29 12.22 1.08 2.81
CA VAL A 29 12.90 -0.15 2.41
C VAL A 29 14.41 -0.06 2.62
N ALA A 30 15.03 1.09 2.35
CA ALA A 30 16.46 1.29 2.58
C ALA A 30 16.86 1.07 4.05
N VAL A 31 15.97 1.36 5.00
CA VAL A 31 16.15 1.12 6.43
C VAL A 31 15.79 -0.33 6.78
N LEU A 32 14.62 -0.79 6.35
CA LEU A 32 14.05 -2.09 6.72
C LEU A 32 14.79 -3.28 6.12
N LYS A 33 15.45 -3.12 4.96
CA LYS A 33 16.15 -4.21 4.26
C LYS A 33 17.20 -4.91 5.11
N ASN A 34 17.83 -4.19 6.06
CA ASN A 34 18.88 -4.72 6.94
C ASN A 34 18.34 -5.19 8.30
N THR A 35 17.02 -5.19 8.50
CA THR A 35 16.36 -5.60 9.76
C THR A 35 15.75 -7.01 9.63
N PHE A 36 15.26 -7.57 10.72
CA PHE A 36 14.51 -8.84 10.72
C PHE A 36 13.05 -8.71 10.26
N ILE A 37 12.57 -7.49 9.97
CA ILE A 37 11.19 -7.26 9.54
C ILE A 37 10.95 -7.90 8.17
N THR A 38 9.95 -8.76 8.08
CA THR A 38 9.58 -9.47 6.85
C THR A 38 8.56 -8.68 6.02
N PRO A 39 8.50 -8.87 4.69
CA PRO A 39 7.47 -8.23 3.86
C PRO A 39 6.05 -8.52 4.33
N ASN A 40 5.75 -9.79 4.66
CA ASN A 40 4.42 -10.18 5.13
C ASN A 40 3.99 -9.45 6.41
N GLN A 41 4.93 -9.11 7.31
CA GLN A 41 4.61 -8.30 8.49
C GLN A 41 4.19 -6.88 8.11
N VAL A 42 4.79 -6.31 7.06
CA VAL A 42 4.41 -5.00 6.52
C VAL A 42 3.04 -5.09 5.85
N THR A 43 2.76 -6.16 5.10
CA THR A 43 1.42 -6.42 4.53
C THR A 43 0.36 -6.53 5.62
N TYR A 44 0.59 -7.29 6.69
CA TYR A 44 -0.39 -7.36 7.79
C TYR A 44 -0.62 -6.01 8.47
N LEU A 45 0.42 -5.20 8.58
CA LEU A 45 0.30 -3.84 9.10
C LEU A 45 -0.50 -2.95 8.15
N SER A 46 -0.27 -2.99 6.83
CA SER A 46 -1.01 -2.21 5.85
C SER A 46 -2.51 -2.55 5.92
N VAL A 47 -2.85 -3.84 5.98
CA VAL A 47 -4.25 -4.30 6.14
C VAL A 47 -4.90 -3.70 7.39
N LEU A 48 -4.22 -3.76 8.54
CA LEU A 48 -4.75 -3.22 9.80
C LEU A 48 -4.98 -1.70 9.72
N VAL A 49 -4.04 -0.97 9.13
CA VAL A 49 -4.17 0.48 8.92
C VAL A 49 -5.31 0.80 7.95
N GLY A 50 -5.50 -0.01 6.90
CA GLY A 50 -6.62 0.13 5.96
C GLY A 50 -7.98 -0.05 6.62
N PHE A 51 -8.13 -1.04 7.52
CA PHE A 51 -9.35 -1.18 8.30
C PHE A 51 -9.57 -0.02 9.28
N ALA A 52 -8.51 0.49 9.91
CA ALA A 52 -8.60 1.67 10.77
C ALA A 52 -9.02 2.92 9.98
N SER A 53 -8.58 3.04 8.72
CA SER A 53 -9.01 4.10 7.80
C SER A 53 -10.52 4.03 7.55
N GLY A 54 -11.05 2.88 7.13
CA GLY A 54 -12.49 2.70 6.90
C GLY A 54 -13.33 2.92 8.17
N TYR A 55 -12.85 2.46 9.32
CA TYR A 55 -13.50 2.74 10.61
C TYR A 55 -13.52 4.25 10.94
N SER A 56 -12.49 5.00 10.57
CA SER A 56 -12.46 6.45 10.77
C SER A 56 -13.45 7.17 9.86
N PHE A 57 -13.61 6.72 8.60
CA PHE A 57 -14.64 7.25 7.71
C PHE A 57 -16.06 7.02 8.25
N SER A 58 -16.33 5.83 8.81
CA SER A 58 -17.65 5.47 9.35
C SER A 58 -18.15 6.30 10.53
N GLN A 59 -17.29 7.10 11.16
CA GLN A 59 -17.70 8.03 12.22
C GLN A 59 -18.44 9.26 11.67
N GLY A 60 -18.36 9.55 10.37
CA GLY A 60 -19.16 10.59 9.70
C GLY A 60 -18.83 12.04 10.09
N SER A 61 -17.75 12.30 10.83
CA SER A 61 -17.32 13.65 11.22
C SER A 61 -16.20 14.17 10.31
N TRP A 62 -16.08 15.50 10.17
CA TRP A 62 -15.01 16.07 9.34
C TRP A 62 -13.59 15.64 9.81
N ALA A 63 -13.35 15.66 11.12
CA ALA A 63 -12.06 15.26 11.69
C ALA A 63 -11.76 13.77 11.44
N SER A 64 -12.77 12.92 11.50
CA SER A 64 -12.62 11.49 11.26
C SER A 64 -12.43 11.17 9.78
N SER A 65 -13.03 11.93 8.86
CA SER A 65 -12.76 11.83 7.41
C SER A 65 -11.34 12.23 7.06
N VAL A 66 -10.81 13.33 7.66
CA VAL A 66 -9.41 13.72 7.46
C VAL A 66 -8.46 12.64 7.98
N THR A 67 -8.74 12.10 9.16
CA THR A 67 -7.94 11.01 9.74
C THR A 67 -8.00 9.74 8.88
N GLY A 68 -9.18 9.39 8.36
CA GLY A 68 -9.37 8.26 7.45
C GLY A 68 -8.55 8.43 6.17
N GLY A 69 -8.55 9.62 5.56
CA GLY A 69 -7.75 9.92 4.38
C GLY A 69 -6.25 9.77 4.62
N LEU A 70 -5.75 10.25 5.76
CA LEU A 70 -4.34 10.09 6.14
C LEU A 70 -3.95 8.61 6.36
N LEU A 71 -4.83 7.83 7.01
CA LEU A 71 -4.61 6.41 7.20
C LEU A 71 -4.69 5.63 5.88
N LEU A 72 -5.56 6.04 4.96
CA LEU A 72 -5.65 5.44 3.63
C LEU A 72 -4.35 5.66 2.85
N GLU A 73 -3.86 6.90 2.82
CA GLU A 73 -2.58 7.22 2.16
C GLU A 73 -1.43 6.42 2.78
N LEU A 74 -1.39 6.30 4.10
CA LEU A 74 -0.39 5.49 4.79
C LEU A 74 -0.48 4.01 4.39
N THR A 75 -1.69 3.48 4.19
CA THR A 75 -1.91 2.11 3.74
C THR A 75 -1.28 1.88 2.36
N LEU A 76 -1.49 2.79 1.42
CA LEU A 76 -0.93 2.73 0.06
C LEU A 76 0.61 2.82 0.06
N ILE A 77 1.17 3.63 0.94
CA ILE A 77 2.63 3.69 1.12
C ILE A 77 3.17 2.36 1.65
N LEU A 78 2.51 1.75 2.64
CA LEU A 78 2.95 0.48 3.25
C LEU A 78 2.87 -0.69 2.26
N ASP A 79 1.84 -0.72 1.42
CA ASP A 79 1.69 -1.65 0.29
C ASP A 79 2.89 -1.57 -0.68
N CYS A 80 3.28 -0.34 -1.04
CA CYS A 80 4.51 -0.14 -1.81
C CYS A 80 5.77 -0.61 -1.08
N VAL A 81 5.85 -0.44 0.24
CA VAL A 81 6.99 -0.88 1.06
C VAL A 81 7.10 -2.39 1.06
N ASP A 82 6.01 -3.13 1.26
CA ASP A 82 6.07 -4.59 1.36
C ASP A 82 6.56 -5.22 0.04
N GLY A 83 6.07 -4.74 -1.11
CA GLY A 83 6.40 -5.30 -2.40
C GLY A 83 7.83 -4.97 -2.79
N GLN A 84 8.28 -3.75 -2.49
CA GLN A 84 9.68 -3.35 -2.67
C GLN A 84 10.61 -4.10 -1.71
N LEU A 85 10.21 -4.30 -0.45
CA LEU A 85 10.98 -5.05 0.54
C LEU A 85 11.10 -6.53 0.17
N ALA A 86 10.02 -7.13 -0.34
CA ALA A 86 10.01 -8.50 -0.83
C ALA A 86 11.00 -8.71 -1.97
N ARG A 87 11.06 -7.76 -2.91
CA ARG A 87 12.07 -7.76 -3.99
C ARG A 87 13.48 -7.55 -3.45
N ALA A 88 13.67 -6.61 -2.52
CA ALA A 88 14.97 -6.32 -1.94
C ALA A 88 15.54 -7.49 -1.12
N LYS A 89 14.68 -8.29 -0.48
CA LYS A 89 15.08 -9.45 0.34
C LYS A 89 14.99 -10.80 -0.39
N ASN A 90 14.60 -10.83 -1.68
CA ASN A 90 14.29 -12.06 -2.42
C ASN A 90 13.23 -12.94 -1.72
N MET A 91 12.24 -12.32 -1.07
CA MET A 91 11.16 -12.96 -0.32
C MET A 91 9.79 -12.83 -1.02
N ALA A 92 9.76 -12.47 -2.30
CA ALA A 92 8.53 -12.38 -3.06
C ALA A 92 7.83 -13.74 -3.15
N SER A 93 6.54 -13.79 -2.81
CA SER A 93 5.74 -15.01 -2.84
C SER A 93 4.39 -14.79 -3.52
N TYR A 94 3.86 -15.85 -4.14
CA TYR A 94 2.52 -15.83 -4.74
C TYR A 94 1.43 -15.56 -3.71
N TRP A 95 1.54 -16.19 -2.53
CA TRP A 95 0.61 -16.01 -1.42
C TRP A 95 0.59 -14.57 -0.89
N GLY A 96 1.76 -13.93 -0.78
CA GLY A 96 1.85 -12.52 -0.40
C GLY A 96 1.08 -11.63 -1.38
N ARG A 97 1.31 -11.81 -2.69
CA ARG A 97 0.60 -11.06 -3.74
C ARG A 97 -0.92 -11.26 -3.70
N LEU A 98 -1.39 -12.47 -3.39
CA LEU A 98 -2.83 -12.74 -3.28
C LEU A 98 -3.46 -12.01 -2.10
N ILE A 99 -2.81 -12.07 -0.93
CA ILE A 99 -3.28 -11.38 0.29
C ILE A 99 -3.32 -9.87 0.08
N ASP A 100 -2.27 -9.34 -0.54
CA ASP A 100 -2.12 -7.92 -0.89
C ASP A 100 -3.30 -7.42 -1.74
N GLY A 101 -3.61 -8.15 -2.83
CA GLY A 101 -4.76 -7.82 -3.68
C GLY A 101 -6.10 -7.90 -2.96
N ILE A 102 -6.32 -8.93 -2.14
CA ILE A 102 -7.57 -9.09 -1.37
C ILE A 102 -7.71 -7.98 -0.33
N ALA A 103 -6.63 -7.65 0.37
CA ALA A 103 -6.60 -6.60 1.39
C ALA A 103 -6.94 -5.23 0.79
N GLY A 104 -6.41 -4.92 -0.40
CA GLY A 104 -6.75 -3.71 -1.13
C GLY A 104 -8.26 -3.59 -1.40
N TYR A 105 -8.92 -4.67 -1.84
CA TYR A 105 -10.36 -4.66 -2.05
C TYR A 105 -11.15 -4.42 -0.75
N PHE A 106 -10.75 -5.05 0.35
CA PHE A 106 -11.40 -4.83 1.64
C PHE A 106 -11.22 -3.40 2.15
N ALA A 107 -10.02 -2.83 2.02
CA ALA A 107 -9.76 -1.44 2.37
C ALA A 107 -10.63 -0.49 1.53
N TYR A 108 -10.74 -0.73 0.23
CA TYR A 108 -11.56 0.06 -0.67
C TYR A 108 -13.05 0.03 -0.29
N LEU A 109 -13.59 -1.17 -0.02
CA LEU A 109 -14.97 -1.33 0.44
C LEU A 109 -15.18 -0.64 1.80
N ALA A 110 -14.23 -0.77 2.72
CA ALA A 110 -14.31 -0.15 4.05
C ALA A 110 -14.33 1.38 3.98
N VAL A 111 -13.61 1.98 3.03
CA VAL A 111 -13.63 3.43 2.79
C VAL A 111 -14.92 3.90 2.10
N ILE A 112 -15.49 3.12 1.19
CA ILE A 112 -16.73 3.50 0.49
C ILE A 112 -17.95 3.40 1.40
N TYR A 113 -18.01 2.36 2.23
CA TYR A 113 -19.17 2.09 3.09
C TYR A 113 -19.08 2.74 4.48
N GLY A 114 -17.89 3.18 4.89
CA GLY A 114 -17.71 4.02 6.07
C GLY A 114 -18.04 5.47 5.73
#